data_AF-A0A2A4NTN8-F1
#
_entry.id   AF-A0A2A4NTN8-F1
#
_cell.length_a   1.000
_cell.length_b   1.000
_cell.length_c   1.000
_cell.angle_alpha   90.00
_cell.angle_beta   90.00
_cell.angle_gamma   90.00
#
_symmetry.space_group_name_H-M   'P 1'
#
loop_
_entity.id
_entity.type
_entity.pdbx_description
1 polymer ?
#
loop_
_entity_poly.entity_id
_entity_poly.type
_entity_poly.pdbx_seq_one_letter_code
_entity_poly.pdbx_strand_id
1 'polypeptide(L)' 'MKKISIILFLFFGLDAVAQCAMCKAVIESGNPEMAEGINSGIMYLMVFPYILVGVLLYVLYKYMRKSKN' A
#
# COMPACT_ATOMS: atom_id res chain seq x y z
N MET A 1 22.99 -15.31 7.36
CA MET A 1 21.78 -15.46 8.19
C MET A 1 20.90 -14.21 8.22
N LYS A 2 21.41 -13.01 8.56
CA LYS A 2 20.62 -11.75 8.58
C LYS A 2 19.86 -11.43 7.28
N LYS A 3 20.48 -11.62 6.11
CA LYS A 3 19.85 -11.33 4.79
C LYS A 3 18.65 -12.25 4.48
N ILE A 4 18.75 -13.54 4.84
CA ILE A 4 17.66 -14.51 4.66
C ILE A 4 16.49 -14.17 5.58
N SER A 5 16.78 -13.74 6.81
CA SER A 5 15.75 -13.33 7.77
C SER A 5 14.97 -12.09 7.32
N ILE A 6 15.63 -11.13 6.65
CA ILE A 6 14.98 -9.94 6.07
C ILE A 6 14.09 -10.33 4.88
N ILE A 7 14.56 -11.24 4.02
CA ILE A 7 13.78 -11.74 2.89
C ILE A 7 12.53 -12.48 3.37
N LEU A 8 12.65 -13.29 4.43
CA LEU A 8 11.52 -14.04 4.99
C LEU A 8 10.45 -13.11 5.61
N PHE A 9 10.87 -12.00 6.20
CA PHE A 9 9.97 -11.00 6.79
C PHE A 9 9.12 -10.26 5.73
N LEU A 10 9.63 -10.11 4.51
CA LEU A 10 8.90 -9.46 3.40
C LEU A 10 7.73 -10.30 2.87
N PHE A 11 7.68 -11.60 3.15
CA PHE A 11 6.59 -12.49 2.73
C PHE A 11 5.53 -12.71 3.82
N PHE A 12 5.72 -12.16 5.01
CA PHE A 12 4.72 -12.20 6.08
C PHE A 12 3.74 -11.04 5.92
N GLY A 13 2.62 -11.29 5.24
CA GLY A 13 1.46 -10.39 5.25
C GLY A 13 0.71 -10.56 6.57
N LEU A 14 0.69 -9.53 7.41
CA LEU A 14 -0.21 -9.51 8.57
C LEU A 14 -1.63 -9.23 8.06
N ASP A 15 -2.61 -10.02 8.49
CA ASP A 15 -4.03 -9.69 8.31
C ASP A 15 -4.30 -8.36 9.00
N ALA A 16 -4.31 -7.29 8.22
CA ALA A 16 -4.54 -5.94 8.71
C ALA A 16 -6.03 -5.78 9.05
N VAL A 17 -6.41 -6.11 10.28
CA VAL A 17 -7.72 -5.73 10.83
C VAL A 17 -7.78 -4.21 10.78
N ALA A 18 -8.78 -3.65 10.07
CA ALA A 18 -8.93 -2.24 9.76
C ALA A 18 -8.50 -1.34 10.94
N GLN A 19 -7.35 -0.67 10.81
CA GLN A 19 -6.71 0.10 11.89
C GLN A 19 -7.32 1.49 12.09
N CYS A 20 -8.28 1.88 11.26
CA CYS A 20 -8.96 3.15 11.44
C CYS A 20 -10.25 2.91 12.24
N ALA A 21 -10.22 3.25 13.54
CA ALA A 21 -11.41 3.27 14.41
C ALA A 21 -12.57 4.08 13.78
N MET A 22 -12.23 5.07 12.94
CA MET A 22 -13.20 5.85 12.17
C MET A 22 -13.88 5.06 11.04
N CYS A 23 -13.12 4.29 10.24
CA CYS A 23 -13.68 3.48 9.15
C CYS A 23 -14.58 2.36 9.68
N LYS A 24 -14.21 1.77 10.83
CA LYS A 24 -15.02 0.73 11.49
C LYS A 24 -16.36 1.27 11.99
N ALA A 25 -16.36 2.44 12.65
CA ALA A 25 -17.60 3.04 13.15
C ALA A 25 -18.58 3.44 12.03
N VAL A 26 -18.08 3.92 10.89
CA VAL A 26 -18.93 4.27 9.72
C VAL A 26 -19.48 3.01 9.04
N ILE A 27 -18.70 1.94 8.94
CA ILE A 27 -19.18 0.67 8.38
C ILE A 27 -20.22 0.01 9.29
N GLU A 28 -20.00 0.02 10.61
CA GLU A 28 -20.93 -0.60 11.57
C GLU A 28 -22.24 0.18 11.75
N SER A 29 -22.24 1.49 11.46
CA SER A 29 -23.44 2.33 11.52
C SER A 29 -24.11 2.58 10.17
N GLY A 30 -23.46 2.22 9.06
CA GLY A 30 -23.92 2.42 7.69
C GLY A 30 -24.73 1.24 7.14
N ASN A 31 -25.30 1.41 5.94
CA ASN A 31 -25.94 0.33 5.21
C ASN A 31 -24.89 -0.52 4.43
N PRO A 32 -25.25 -1.71 3.92
CA PRO A 32 -24.31 -2.59 3.20
C PRO A 32 -23.63 -1.92 2.00
N GLU A 33 -24.35 -1.06 1.30
CA GLU A 33 -23.87 -0.32 0.12
C GLU A 33 -22.77 0.69 0.47
N MET A 34 -22.89 1.37 1.63
CA MET A 34 -21.84 2.26 2.15
C MET A 34 -20.56 1.49 2.52
N ALA A 35 -20.71 0.29 3.09
CA ALA A 35 -19.57 -0.54 3.46
C ALA A 35 -18.78 -1.00 2.22
N GLU A 36 -19.48 -1.38 1.15
CA GLU A 36 -18.88 -1.75 -0.12
C GLU A 36 -18.16 -0.56 -0.77
N GLY A 37 -18.78 0.62 -0.78
CA GLY A 37 -18.18 1.86 -1.30
C GLY A 37 -16.88 2.26 -0.58
N ILE A 38 -16.81 2.10 0.75
CA ILE A 38 -15.59 2.38 1.52
C ILE A 38 -14.46 1.41 1.15
N ASN A 39 -14.75 0.11 1.00
CA ASN A 39 -13.75 -0.88 0.61
C ASN A 39 -13.16 -0.57 -0.77
N SER A 40 -14.01 -0.21 -1.74
CA SER A 40 -13.55 0.25 -3.06
C SER A 40 -12.71 1.53 -2.97
N GLY A 41 -13.09 2.46 -2.09
CA GLY A 41 -12.33 3.69 -1.85
C GLY A 41 -10.94 3.45 -1.29
N ILE A 42 -10.79 2.53 -0.32
CA ILE A 42 -9.48 2.16 0.26
C ILE A 42 -8.55 1.61 -0.83
N MET A 43 -9.06 0.68 -1.65
CA MET A 43 -8.29 0.11 -2.76
C MET A 43 -7.87 1.18 -3.77
N TYR A 44 -8.77 2.12 -4.10
CA TYR A 44 -8.46 3.23 -5.00
C TYR A 44 -7.34 4.14 -4.45
N LEU A 45 -7.40 4.48 -3.17
CA LEU A 45 -6.38 5.32 -2.52
C LEU A 45 -5.04 4.61 -2.37
N MET A 46 -5.03 3.30 -2.14
CA MET A 46 -3.80 2.49 -2.04
C MET A 46 -3.03 2.42 -3.36
N VAL A 47 -3.67 2.55 -4.52
CA VAL A 47 -2.97 2.53 -5.81
C VAL A 47 -1.97 3.68 -5.96
N PHE A 48 -2.28 4.86 -5.41
CA PHE A 48 -1.42 6.05 -5.52
C PHE A 48 0.00 5.86 -4.96
N PRO A 49 0.22 5.41 -3.71
CA PRO A 49 1.57 5.22 -3.19
C PRO A 49 2.40 4.22 -4.01
N TYR A 50 1.79 3.16 -4.56
CA TYR A 50 2.51 2.22 -5.43
C TYR A 50 2.96 2.87 -6.74
N ILE A 51 2.10 3.66 -7.38
CA ILE A 51 2.45 4.40 -8.60
C ILE A 51 3.57 5.40 -8.31
N LEU A 52 3.45 6.17 -7.22
CA LEU A 52 4.44 7.18 -6.84
C LEU A 52 5.82 6.56 -6.61
N VAL A 53 5.90 5.43 -5.91
CA VAL A 53 7.15 4.69 -5.71
C VAL A 53 7.72 4.18 -7.04
N GLY A 54 6.87 3.62 -7.93
CA GLY A 54 7.30 3.14 -9.25
C GLY A 54 7.89 4.26 -10.11
N VAL A 55 7.23 5.42 -10.16
CA VAL A 55 7.72 6.61 -10.87
C VAL A 55 9.04 7.11 -10.27
N LEU A 56 9.12 7.22 -8.94
CA LEU A 56 10.33 7.65 -8.25
C LEU A 56 11.52 6.74 -8.60
N LEU A 57 11.34 5.42 -8.52
CA LEU A 57 12.39 4.45 -8.85
C LEU A 57 12.82 4.55 -10.31
N TYR A 58 11.88 4.73 -11.24
CA TYR A 58 12.19 4.91 -12.66
C TYR A 58 13.02 6.18 -12.92
N VAL A 59 12.65 7.30 -12.31
CA VAL A 59 13.38 8.56 -12.41
C VAL A 59 14.80 8.42 -11.84
N LEU A 60 14.94 7.81 -10.67
CA LEU A 60 16.24 7.57 -10.04
C LEU A 60 17.13 6.68 -10.90
N TYR A 61 16.58 5.59 -11.45
CA TYR A 61 17.31 4.70 -12.36
C TYR A 61 17.84 5.46 -13.59
N LYS A 62 17.00 6.29 -14.22
CA LYS A 62 17.37 7.10 -15.38
C LYS A 62 18.46 8.13 -15.01
N TYR A 63 18.32 8.79 -13.85
CA TYR A 63 19.31 9.75 -13.36
C TYR A 63 20.68 9.09 -13.14
N MET A 64 20.71 7.94 -12.46
CA MET A 64 21.96 7.21 -12.21
C MET A 64 22.61 6.69 -13.49
N ARG A 65 21.83 6.24 -14.48
CA ARG A 65 22.35 5.83 -15.79
C ARG A 65 22.91 6.99 -16.60
N LYS A 66 22.29 8.18 -16.52
CA LYS A 66 22.81 9.38 -17.18
C LYS A 66 24.10 9.89 -16.52
N SER A 67 24.27 9.72 -15.22
CA SER A 67 25.48 10.11 -14.49
C SER A 67 26.68 9.16 -14.71
N LYS A 68 26.43 7.95 -15.22
CA LYS A 68 27.46 6.92 -15.46
C LYS A 68 27.95 6.87 -16.91
N ASN A 69 27.29 7.61 -17.80
CA ASN A 69 27.70 7.86 -19.18
C ASN A 69 28.23 9.29 -19.32
#